data_AF-A0A5B9PPJ1-F1
#
_entry.id   AF-A0A5B9PPJ1-F1
#
_cell.length_a   1.000
_cell.length_b   1.000
_cell.length_c   1.000
_cell.angle_alpha   90.00
_cell.angle_beta   90.00
_cell.angle_gamma   90.00
#
_symmetry.space_group_name_H-M   'P 1'
#
loop_
_entity.id
_entity.type
_entity.pdbx_description
1 polymer ?
#
loop_
_entity_poly.entity_id
_entity_poly.type
_entity_poly.pdbx_seq_one_letter_code
_entity_poly.pdbx_strand_id
1 'polypeptide(L)'
;MECVVARDSWLVKVVFFPLLVGAVFVVGAMIPTFYDWSGADQSRPSPSVGHAFYAVIGFMIATWIALPWLPWCRHASPDGCLAAESSADEKTDLDSIATSTVQLEDQSKFQFNLRTLIVITTCIAITIAGLTSFRLVTTIWLIALGIVLSAWFVTHLLSWRWQLGSLIACMYFPYAWVVISDEFRNFEWEHVLAAFGLPAFVPSILAGRFLFDFRGEDNVWLLLTLTGVELAFGLWMIHSGPRRTTVWMILVLFISLIGSGFLNAAIRI
;
A
#
# COMPACT_ATOMS: atom_id res chain seq x y z
N MET A 1 18.14 17.56 24.06
CA MET A 1 18.38 17.41 22.60
C MET A 1 17.14 16.84 21.87
N GLU A 2 15.95 17.36 22.14
CA GLU A 2 14.69 16.85 21.53
C GLU A 2 14.38 17.47 20.14
N CYS A 3 15.16 18.48 19.73
CA CYS A 3 14.86 19.31 18.55
C CYS A 3 15.19 18.64 17.19
N VAL A 4 15.98 17.56 17.16
CA VAL A 4 16.38 16.91 15.90
C VAL A 4 15.35 15.86 15.45
N VAL A 5 14.73 15.15 16.39
CA VAL A 5 13.76 14.07 16.10
C VAL A 5 12.47 14.59 15.46
N ALA A 6 11.99 15.77 15.88
CA ALA A 6 10.79 16.36 15.30
C ALA A 6 10.98 16.75 13.81
N ARG A 7 12.20 17.14 13.43
CA ARG A 7 12.53 17.67 12.10
C ARG A 7 12.41 16.62 11.00
N ASP A 8 12.87 15.40 11.25
CA ASP A 8 12.85 14.33 10.25
C ASP A 8 11.42 13.86 9.95
N SER A 9 10.55 13.85 10.97
CA SER A 9 9.14 13.50 10.78
C SER A 9 8.38 14.55 9.95
N TRP A 10 8.79 15.81 10.04
CA TRP A 10 8.17 16.92 9.31
C TRP A 10 8.60 16.93 7.84
N LEU A 11 9.89 16.73 7.56
CA LEU A 11 10.41 16.64 6.18
C LEU A 11 9.73 15.52 5.38
N VAL A 12 9.57 14.34 5.97
CA VAL A 12 8.86 13.23 5.32
C VAL A 12 7.40 13.59 5.08
N LYS A 13 6.73 14.24 6.04
CA LYS A 13 5.30 14.57 5.88
C LYS A 13 5.05 15.68 4.85
N VAL A 14 5.89 16.71 4.84
CA VAL A 14 5.66 17.95 4.07
C VAL A 14 6.31 17.92 2.71
N VAL A 15 7.44 17.24 2.54
CA VAL A 15 8.16 17.23 1.26
C VAL A 15 7.93 15.91 0.51
N PHE A 16 8.10 14.77 1.19
CA PHE A 16 8.07 13.48 0.50
C PHE A 16 6.68 13.13 -0.02
N PHE A 17 5.61 13.27 0.77
CA PHE A 17 4.27 12.91 0.29
C PHE A 17 3.77 13.79 -0.87
N PRO A 18 3.89 15.13 -0.83
CA PRO A 18 3.46 15.95 -1.96
C PRO A 18 4.31 15.71 -3.21
N LEU A 19 5.62 15.49 -3.06
CA LEU A 19 6.50 15.16 -4.18
C LEU A 19 6.12 13.82 -4.79
N LEU A 20 5.87 12.81 -3.96
CA LEU A 20 5.36 11.52 -4.41
C LEU A 20 4.06 11.70 -5.19
N VAL A 21 3.07 12.39 -4.61
CA VAL A 21 1.78 12.67 -5.27
C VAL A 21 1.97 13.37 -6.62
N GLY A 22 2.82 14.40 -6.68
CA GLY A 22 3.15 15.10 -7.92
C GLY A 22 3.80 14.19 -8.95
N ALA A 23 4.76 13.36 -8.54
CA ALA A 23 5.42 12.40 -9.42
C ALA A 23 4.42 11.36 -9.96
N VAL A 24 3.53 10.83 -9.12
CA VAL A 24 2.48 9.90 -9.52
C VAL A 24 1.53 10.53 -10.53
N PHE A 25 1.11 11.77 -10.28
CA PHE A 25 0.24 12.49 -11.19
C PHE A 25 0.88 12.67 -12.57
N VAL A 26 2.14 13.10 -12.61
CA VAL A 26 2.90 13.27 -13.87
C VAL A 26 3.02 11.94 -14.61
N VAL A 27 3.40 10.86 -13.90
CA VAL A 27 3.52 9.53 -14.53
C VAL A 27 2.17 9.05 -15.06
N GLY A 28 1.10 9.16 -14.27
CA GLY A 28 -0.24 8.76 -14.68
C GLY A 28 -0.76 9.54 -15.90
N ALA A 29 -0.51 10.85 -15.95
CA ALA A 29 -0.87 11.69 -17.09
C ALA A 29 -0.07 11.37 -18.36
N MET A 30 1.16 10.84 -18.22
CA MET A 30 2.04 10.50 -19.35
C MET A 30 1.74 9.12 -19.95
N ILE A 31 0.93 8.27 -19.31
CA ILE A 31 0.63 6.90 -19.80
C ILE A 31 0.06 6.91 -21.22
N PRO A 32 -1.02 7.67 -21.54
CA PRO A 32 -1.57 7.68 -22.90
C PRO A 32 -0.54 8.12 -23.95
N THR A 33 0.19 9.19 -23.66
CA THR A 33 1.24 9.75 -24.54
C THR A 33 2.39 8.77 -24.75
N PHE A 34 2.76 8.00 -23.73
CA PHE A 34 3.78 6.96 -23.85
C PHE A 34 3.36 5.87 -24.84
N TYR A 35 2.10 5.43 -24.80
CA TYR A 35 1.57 4.45 -25.75
C TYR A 35 1.55 5.00 -27.18
N ASP A 36 1.07 6.24 -27.36
CA ASP A 36 1.07 6.91 -28.67
C ASP A 36 2.49 7.05 -29.24
N TRP A 37 3.45 7.44 -28.40
CA TRP A 37 4.86 7.55 -28.80
C TRP A 37 5.48 6.20 -29.15
N SER A 38 5.11 5.14 -28.44
CA SER A 38 5.68 3.80 -28.65
C SER A 38 5.25 3.16 -29.97
N GLY A 39 4.29 3.75 -30.70
CA GLY A 39 3.74 3.22 -31.95
C GLY A 39 3.10 1.84 -31.78
N ALA A 40 2.62 1.55 -30.56
CA ALA A 40 1.93 0.31 -30.25
C ALA A 40 0.52 0.35 -30.87
N ASP A 41 0.46 0.12 -32.19
CA ASP A 41 -0.80 -0.08 -32.89
C ASP A 41 -1.39 -1.46 -32.56
N GLN A 42 -2.73 -1.54 -32.56
CA GLN A 42 -3.54 -2.71 -32.19
C GLN A 42 -3.09 -4.06 -32.79
N SER A 43 -2.42 -4.03 -33.94
CA SER A 43 -2.01 -5.24 -34.66
C SER A 43 -0.68 -5.84 -34.18
N ARG A 44 0.18 -5.06 -33.50
CA ARG A 44 1.50 -5.51 -33.05
C ARG A 44 1.88 -4.83 -31.74
N PRO A 45 1.81 -5.53 -30.58
CA PRO A 45 2.32 -4.96 -29.34
C PRO A 45 3.79 -4.60 -29.54
N SER A 46 4.15 -3.34 -29.26
CA SER A 46 5.52 -2.91 -29.47
C SER A 46 6.45 -3.75 -28.58
N PRO A 47 7.59 -4.23 -29.11
CA PRO A 47 8.49 -5.06 -28.32
C PRO A 47 8.99 -4.35 -27.06
N SER A 48 8.95 -3.02 -27.01
CA SER A 48 9.34 -2.23 -25.84
C SER A 48 8.34 -2.31 -24.67
N VAL A 49 7.05 -2.58 -24.89
CA VAL A 49 6.05 -2.71 -23.81
C VAL A 49 6.39 -3.88 -22.88
N GLY A 50 6.78 -5.03 -23.45
CA GLY A 50 7.20 -6.18 -22.65
C GLY A 50 8.42 -5.88 -21.79
N HIS A 51 9.43 -5.21 -22.37
CA HIS A 51 10.64 -4.82 -21.64
C HIS A 51 10.33 -3.80 -20.54
N ALA A 52 9.48 -2.80 -20.80
CA ALA A 52 9.04 -1.83 -19.80
C ALA A 52 8.32 -2.53 -18.64
N PHE A 53 7.44 -3.49 -18.93
CA PHE A 53 6.75 -4.28 -17.92
C PHE A 53 7.73 -5.07 -17.03
N TYR A 54 8.66 -5.81 -17.63
CA TYR A 54 9.68 -6.55 -16.87
C TYR A 54 10.62 -5.62 -16.09
N ALA A 55 10.94 -4.44 -16.62
CA ALA A 55 11.73 -3.43 -15.92
C ALA A 55 10.99 -2.90 -14.68
N VAL A 56 9.68 -2.65 -14.78
CA VAL A 56 8.85 -2.24 -13.63
C VAL A 56 8.78 -3.34 -12.58
N ILE A 57 8.57 -4.59 -12.98
CA ILE A 57 8.59 -5.73 -12.04
C ILE A 57 9.96 -5.88 -11.39
N GLY A 58 11.04 -5.83 -12.17
CA GLY A 58 12.41 -5.92 -11.69
C GLY A 58 12.73 -4.80 -10.69
N PHE A 59 12.32 -3.57 -10.99
CA PHE A 59 12.45 -2.43 -10.09
C PHE A 59 11.63 -2.61 -8.81
N MET A 60 10.41 -3.16 -8.91
CA MET A 60 9.58 -3.46 -7.75
C MET A 60 10.26 -4.47 -6.82
N ILE A 61 10.72 -5.60 -7.37
CA ILE A 61 11.44 -6.63 -6.60
C ILE A 61 12.71 -6.07 -5.98
N ALA A 62 13.51 -5.31 -6.76
CA ALA A 62 14.73 -4.68 -6.28
C ALA A 62 14.45 -3.69 -5.14
N THR A 63 13.42 -2.84 -5.28
CA THR A 63 13.00 -1.90 -4.25
C THR A 63 12.60 -2.64 -2.98
N TRP A 64 11.85 -3.74 -3.10
CA TRP A 64 11.45 -4.60 -1.98
C TRP A 64 12.63 -5.23 -1.26
N ILE A 65 13.63 -5.73 -2.01
CA ILE A 65 14.83 -6.36 -1.44
C ILE A 65 15.77 -5.32 -0.81
N ALA A 66 15.87 -4.13 -1.39
CA ALA A 66 16.70 -3.04 -0.88
C ALA A 66 16.11 -2.41 0.39
N LEU A 67 14.80 -2.54 0.60
CA LEU A 67 14.09 -1.82 1.64
C LEU A 67 14.52 -2.14 3.08
N PRO A 68 14.79 -3.40 3.46
CA PRO A 68 15.32 -3.74 4.78
C PRO A 68 16.73 -3.17 5.04
N TRP A 69 17.45 -2.78 3.98
CA TRP A 69 18.85 -2.37 4.04
C TRP A 69 19.03 -0.85 4.12
N LEU A 70 17.97 -0.08 3.93
CA LEU A 70 18.02 1.36 4.13
C LEU A 70 18.33 1.65 5.61
N PRO A 71 19.42 2.40 5.89
CA PRO A 71 19.84 2.70 7.25
C PRO A 71 18.88 3.71 7.88
N TRP A 72 17.74 3.23 8.36
CA TRP A 72 16.87 4.04 9.20
C TRP A 72 17.37 3.98 10.62
N CYS A 73 18.02 5.06 11.06
CA CYS A 73 18.38 5.29 12.46
C CYS A 73 17.25 4.79 13.34
N ARG A 74 17.48 3.67 14.05
CA ARG A 74 16.61 3.29 15.16
C ARG A 74 16.72 4.45 16.12
N HIS A 75 15.60 4.98 16.57
CA HIS A 75 15.59 5.92 17.69
C HIS A 75 16.46 5.30 18.77
N ALA A 76 17.65 5.85 18.97
CA ALA A 76 18.39 5.60 20.19
C ALA A 76 17.48 6.15 21.28
N SER A 77 16.99 5.29 22.18
CA SER A 77 16.25 5.76 23.34
C SER A 77 17.12 6.81 24.03
N PRO A 78 16.60 8.01 24.31
CA PRO A 78 17.35 9.08 24.99
C PRO A 78 18.05 8.58 26.27
N ASP A 79 17.48 7.56 26.89
CA ASP A 79 17.93 6.95 28.14
C ASP A 79 19.29 6.24 28.01
N GLY A 80 19.66 5.80 26.80
CA GLY A 80 20.96 5.15 26.57
C GLY A 80 22.14 6.12 26.56
N CYS A 81 21.89 7.41 26.35
CA CYS A 81 22.94 8.43 26.31
C CYS A 81 23.30 8.93 27.73
N LEU A 82 22.33 8.94 28.64
CA LEU A 82 22.56 9.32 30.04
C LEU A 82 23.34 8.24 30.82
N ALA A 83 23.24 6.98 30.41
CA ALA A 83 24.00 5.88 31.02
C ALA A 83 25.51 5.89 30.63
N ALA A 84 25.87 6.52 29.51
CA ALA A 84 27.26 6.56 29.04
C ALA A 84 28.09 7.71 29.65
N GLU A 85 27.44 8.75 30.17
CA GLU A 85 28.12 9.92 30.73
C GLU A 85 28.33 9.81 32.26
N SER A 86 27.54 8.98 32.95
CA SER A 86 27.69 8.74 34.40
C SER A 86 28.81 7.75 34.76
N SER A 87 29.42 7.05 33.81
CA SER A 87 30.45 6.04 34.09
C SER A 87 31.89 6.56 33.98
N ALA A 88 32.10 7.86 33.77
CA ALA A 88 33.44 8.44 33.61
C ALA A 88 34.08 8.92 34.92
N ASP A 89 33.37 8.92 36.06
CA ASP A 89 33.88 9.54 37.30
C ASP A 89 33.97 8.63 38.54
N GLU A 90 33.67 7.33 38.43
CA GLU A 90 33.74 6.42 39.58
C GLU A 90 34.78 5.31 39.37
N LYS A 91 36.04 5.69 39.62
CA LYS A 91 37.20 4.80 39.68
C LYS A 91 37.57 4.56 41.14
N THR A 92 36.73 3.86 41.90
CA THR A 92 37.15 3.29 43.19
C THR A 92 36.27 2.09 43.56
N ASP A 93 36.93 1.00 43.94
CA ASP A 93 36.41 -0.24 44.53
C ASP A 93 35.76 -1.29 43.60
N LEU A 94 36.68 -2.02 42.97
CA LEU A 94 36.53 -3.43 42.59
C LEU A 94 36.00 -4.28 43.77
N ASP A 95 35.22 -5.30 43.43
CA ASP A 95 34.86 -6.50 44.20
C ASP A 95 33.42 -6.64 44.71
N SER A 96 32.49 -5.78 44.29
CA SER A 96 31.05 -6.05 44.40
C SER A 96 30.42 -6.53 43.08
N ILE A 97 30.78 -7.75 42.71
CA ILE A 97 29.80 -8.83 42.57
C ILE A 97 28.64 -8.58 41.58
N ALA A 98 28.95 -8.82 40.30
CA ALA A 98 28.40 -9.95 39.54
C ALA A 98 26.87 -10.12 39.40
N THR A 99 26.05 -9.07 39.54
CA THR A 99 24.57 -9.22 39.51
C THR A 99 23.84 -8.35 38.48
N SER A 100 24.55 -7.80 37.49
CA SER A 100 23.93 -6.89 36.49
C SER A 100 24.18 -7.28 35.03
N THR A 101 24.72 -8.48 34.77
CA THR A 101 24.96 -9.02 33.41
C THR A 101 23.72 -9.65 32.74
N VAL A 102 22.50 -9.50 33.29
CA VAL A 102 21.29 -10.25 32.84
C VAL A 102 20.20 -9.38 32.19
N GLN A 103 20.43 -8.10 31.90
CA GLN A 103 19.36 -7.20 31.42
C GLN A 103 19.50 -6.68 29.97
N LEU A 104 20.34 -7.32 29.13
CA LEU A 104 20.49 -6.95 27.70
C LEU A 104 19.93 -7.99 26.72
N GLU A 105 18.90 -8.73 27.11
CA GLU A 105 18.16 -9.59 26.16
C GLU A 105 16.65 -9.43 26.31
N ASP A 106 16.18 -8.18 26.32
CA ASP A 106 14.79 -7.89 25.92
C ASP A 106 14.77 -7.30 24.50
N GLN A 107 15.50 -7.97 23.60
CA GLN A 107 14.98 -8.07 22.24
C GLN A 107 13.69 -8.86 22.35
N SER A 108 12.58 -8.15 22.55
CA SER A 108 11.24 -8.64 22.30
C SER A 108 11.19 -9.12 20.84
N LYS A 109 11.60 -10.38 20.67
CA LYS A 109 11.41 -11.16 19.46
C LYS A 109 9.94 -11.03 19.17
N PHE A 110 9.63 -10.41 18.04
CA PHE A 110 8.31 -10.36 17.43
C PHE A 110 7.94 -11.81 17.05
N GLN A 111 7.76 -12.68 18.05
CA GLN A 111 7.29 -14.03 17.88
C GLN A 111 5.80 -13.89 17.59
N PHE A 112 5.48 -13.68 16.31
CA PHE A 112 4.16 -13.99 15.82
C PHE A 112 3.87 -15.43 16.24
N ASN A 113 3.00 -15.58 17.22
CA ASN A 113 2.61 -16.87 17.74
C ASN A 113 2.05 -17.66 16.55
N LEU A 114 2.66 -18.79 16.19
CA LEU A 114 2.26 -19.63 15.06
C LEU A 114 0.74 -19.90 15.08
N ARG A 115 0.19 -20.01 16.29
CA ARG A 115 -1.25 -20.15 16.55
C ARG A 115 -2.07 -18.97 16.02
N THR A 116 -1.62 -17.73 16.21
CA THR A 116 -2.29 -16.54 15.71
C THR A 116 -2.28 -16.50 14.18
N LEU A 117 -1.17 -16.91 13.56
CA LEU A 117 -1.08 -17.00 12.10
C LEU A 117 -2.09 -18.02 11.55
N ILE A 118 -2.16 -19.22 12.16
CA ILE A 118 -3.08 -20.28 11.74
C ILE A 118 -4.54 -19.87 11.93
N VAL A 119 -4.88 -19.21 13.04
CA VAL A 119 -6.25 -18.73 13.27
C VAL A 119 -6.64 -17.68 12.24
N ILE A 120 -5.74 -16.74 11.92
CA ILE A 120 -5.99 -15.71 10.91
C ILE A 120 -6.17 -16.35 9.52
N THR A 121 -5.29 -17.26 9.11
CA THR A 121 -5.42 -17.91 7.78
C THR A 121 -6.67 -18.77 7.68
N THR A 122 -7.06 -19.46 8.76
CA THR A 122 -8.29 -20.27 8.80
C THR A 122 -9.55 -19.40 8.72
N CYS A 123 -9.59 -18.29 9.47
CA CYS A 123 -10.68 -17.33 9.37
C CYS A 123 -10.80 -16.75 7.95
N ILE A 124 -9.68 -16.37 7.33
CA ILE A 124 -9.65 -15.87 5.95
C ILE A 124 -10.20 -16.92 4.98
N ALA A 125 -9.76 -18.18 5.11
CA ALA A 125 -10.24 -19.27 4.25
C ALA A 125 -11.74 -19.53 4.38
N ILE A 126 -12.28 -19.56 5.60
CA ILE A 126 -13.73 -19.69 5.86
C ILE A 126 -14.50 -18.51 5.26
N THR A 127 -13.97 -17.29 5.41
CA THR A 127 -14.58 -16.08 4.88
C THR A 127 -14.64 -16.12 3.35
N ILE A 128 -13.56 -16.55 2.69
CA ILE A 128 -13.50 -16.72 1.23
C ILE A 128 -14.49 -17.80 0.77
N ALA A 129 -14.54 -18.95 1.46
CA ALA A 129 -15.45 -20.03 1.12
C ALA A 129 -16.92 -19.59 1.25
N GLY A 130 -17.28 -18.88 2.33
CA GLY A 130 -18.61 -18.32 2.53
C GLY A 130 -18.99 -17.27 1.49
N LEU A 131 -18.02 -16.48 1.02
CA LEU A 131 -18.25 -15.44 0.01
C LEU A 131 -18.78 -16.01 -1.31
N THR A 132 -18.39 -17.24 -1.66
CA THR A 132 -18.78 -17.87 -2.93
C THR A 132 -20.24 -18.29 -2.99
N SER A 133 -20.88 -18.52 -1.84
CA SER A 133 -22.21 -19.12 -1.75
C SER A 133 -23.36 -18.10 -1.67
N PHE A 134 -23.10 -16.85 -1.25
CA PHE A 134 -24.16 -15.87 -0.97
C PHE A 134 -23.86 -14.46 -1.52
N ARG A 135 -23.86 -14.31 -2.85
CA ARG A 135 -23.53 -13.04 -3.54
C ARG A 135 -24.33 -11.80 -3.07
N LEU A 136 -25.61 -11.97 -2.74
CA LEU A 136 -26.46 -10.84 -2.29
C LEU A 136 -26.24 -10.47 -0.83
N VAL A 137 -25.99 -11.45 0.02
CA VAL A 137 -25.78 -11.20 1.45
C VAL A 137 -24.39 -10.58 1.66
N THR A 138 -23.38 -11.02 0.91
CA THR A 138 -22.02 -10.51 0.99
C THR A 138 -21.93 -9.04 0.56
N THR A 139 -22.61 -8.64 -0.51
CA THR A 139 -22.63 -7.25 -0.97
C THR A 139 -23.28 -6.32 0.06
N ILE A 140 -24.40 -6.71 0.67
CA ILE A 140 -25.05 -5.93 1.74
C ILE A 140 -24.13 -5.78 2.95
N TRP A 141 -23.49 -6.87 3.40
CA TRP A 141 -22.55 -6.82 4.52
C TRP A 141 -21.32 -5.97 4.22
N LEU A 142 -20.78 -6.04 3.01
CA LEU A 142 -19.64 -5.22 2.59
C LEU A 142 -19.99 -3.73 2.55
N ILE A 143 -21.19 -3.38 2.07
CA ILE A 143 -21.69 -1.99 2.09
C ILE A 143 -21.86 -1.52 3.52
N ALA A 144 -22.51 -2.31 4.39
CA ALA A 144 -22.70 -1.96 5.79
C ALA A 144 -21.36 -1.80 6.53
N LEU A 145 -20.41 -2.71 6.31
CA LEU A 145 -19.05 -2.64 6.85
C LEU A 145 -18.33 -1.38 6.33
N GLY A 146 -18.45 -1.07 5.05
CA GLY A 146 -17.88 0.13 4.44
C GLY A 146 -18.43 1.42 5.05
N ILE A 147 -19.73 1.48 5.34
CA ILE A 147 -20.38 2.63 6.00
C ILE A 147 -19.89 2.76 7.44
N VAL A 148 -19.84 1.67 8.20
CA VAL A 148 -19.37 1.69 9.60
C VAL A 148 -17.89 2.07 9.67
N LEU A 149 -17.06 1.47 8.81
CA LEU A 149 -15.64 1.79 8.72
C LEU A 149 -15.46 3.24 8.32
N SER A 150 -16.14 3.74 7.27
CA SER A 150 -16.01 5.14 6.85
C SER A 150 -16.48 6.13 7.93
N ALA A 151 -17.56 5.86 8.65
CA ALA A 151 -18.03 6.70 9.75
C ALA A 151 -17.03 6.72 10.92
N TRP A 152 -16.57 5.53 11.36
CA TRP A 152 -15.53 5.42 12.39
C TRP A 152 -14.25 6.16 11.96
N PHE A 153 -13.89 5.99 10.69
CA PHE A 153 -12.72 6.58 10.09
C PHE A 153 -12.80 8.10 10.05
N VAL A 154 -13.92 8.69 9.61
CA VAL A 154 -14.16 10.15 9.63
C VAL A 154 -13.95 10.75 11.02
N THR A 155 -14.37 10.05 12.09
CA THR A 155 -14.21 10.56 13.46
C THR A 155 -12.77 10.53 13.97
N HIS A 156 -11.94 9.59 13.50
CA HIS A 156 -10.52 9.50 13.88
C HIS A 156 -9.55 10.15 12.89
N LEU A 157 -10.05 10.63 11.75
CA LEU A 157 -9.21 11.02 10.63
C LEU A 157 -8.49 12.35 10.74
N LEU A 158 -8.90 13.23 11.65
CA LEU A 158 -8.42 14.60 11.64
C LEU A 158 -6.89 14.70 11.84
N SER A 159 -6.30 13.73 12.52
CA SER A 159 -4.86 13.67 12.77
C SER A 159 -4.06 12.99 11.64
N TRP A 160 -4.68 12.17 10.78
CA TRP A 160 -3.99 11.34 9.76
C TRP A 160 -4.30 11.74 8.31
N ARG A 161 -4.94 12.90 8.10
CA ARG A 161 -5.44 13.37 6.79
C ARG A 161 -4.40 13.28 5.66
N TRP A 162 -3.14 13.61 5.95
CA TRP A 162 -2.06 13.61 4.97
C TRP A 162 -1.66 12.21 4.50
N GLN A 163 -1.59 11.24 5.42
CA GLN A 163 -1.22 9.86 5.08
C GLN A 163 -2.34 9.17 4.33
N LEU A 164 -3.60 9.41 4.69
CA LEU A 164 -4.70 8.89 3.90
C LEU A 164 -4.75 9.55 2.52
N GLY A 165 -4.59 10.87 2.47
CA GLY A 165 -4.58 11.62 1.22
C GLY A 165 -3.53 11.07 0.26
N SER A 166 -2.32 10.78 0.74
CA SER A 166 -1.28 10.19 -0.08
C SER A 166 -1.60 8.74 -0.48
N LEU A 167 -2.24 7.94 0.37
CA LEU A 167 -2.68 6.59 0.01
C LEU A 167 -3.71 6.61 -1.12
N ILE A 168 -4.78 7.41 -0.95
CA ILE A 168 -5.83 7.57 -1.97
C ILE A 168 -5.23 8.13 -3.27
N ALA A 169 -4.34 9.12 -3.16
CA ALA A 169 -3.62 9.67 -4.30
C ALA A 169 -2.80 8.59 -5.04
N CYS A 170 -2.05 7.76 -4.33
CA CYS A 170 -1.28 6.66 -4.93
C CYS A 170 -2.17 5.62 -5.62
N MET A 171 -3.37 5.39 -5.11
CA MET A 171 -4.34 4.46 -5.69
C MET A 171 -5.01 5.00 -6.96
N TYR A 172 -5.47 6.25 -6.95
CA TYR A 172 -6.34 6.77 -8.00
C TYR A 172 -5.63 7.64 -9.04
N PHE A 173 -4.56 8.37 -8.68
CA PHE A 173 -3.89 9.23 -9.67
C PHE A 173 -3.30 8.51 -10.88
N PRO A 174 -2.78 7.28 -10.77
CA PRO A 174 -2.37 6.53 -11.96
C PRO A 174 -3.49 6.39 -13.00
N TYR A 175 -4.75 6.44 -12.59
CA TYR A 175 -5.94 6.33 -13.44
C TYR A 175 -6.55 7.69 -13.79
N ALA A 176 -5.92 8.82 -13.46
CA ALA A 176 -6.48 10.14 -13.71
C ALA A 176 -6.79 10.40 -15.19
N TRP A 177 -6.03 9.78 -16.11
CA TRP A 177 -6.27 9.88 -17.55
C TRP A 177 -7.63 9.31 -17.96
N VAL A 178 -8.15 8.32 -17.24
CA VAL A 178 -9.47 7.72 -17.50
C VAL A 178 -10.57 8.75 -17.30
N VAL A 179 -10.43 9.63 -16.30
CA VAL A 179 -11.43 10.68 -16.03
C VAL A 179 -11.35 11.81 -17.05
N ILE A 180 -10.18 12.03 -17.66
CA ILE A 180 -9.93 13.08 -18.64
C ILE A 180 -10.34 12.63 -20.06
N SER A 181 -10.46 11.32 -20.32
CA SER A 181 -10.83 10.84 -21.66
C SER A 181 -12.25 11.26 -22.02
N ASP A 182 -12.45 11.65 -23.28
CA ASP A 182 -13.78 12.04 -23.79
C ASP A 182 -14.81 10.91 -23.69
N GLU A 183 -14.35 9.65 -23.67
CA GLU A 183 -15.17 8.46 -23.45
C GLU A 183 -15.88 8.52 -22.10
N PHE A 184 -15.19 8.98 -21.05
CA PHE A 184 -15.74 9.06 -19.69
C PHE A 184 -16.84 10.11 -19.54
N ARG A 185 -16.93 11.07 -20.48
CA ARG A 185 -17.92 12.15 -20.43
C ARG A 185 -19.36 11.67 -20.69
N ASN A 186 -19.52 10.52 -21.33
CA ASN A 186 -20.82 9.92 -21.66
C ASN A 186 -21.24 8.79 -20.71
N PHE A 187 -20.55 8.62 -19.57
CA PHE A 187 -20.63 7.39 -18.79
C PHE A 187 -21.93 7.20 -17.98
N GLU A 188 -22.43 5.97 -18.05
CA GLU A 188 -23.47 5.43 -17.17
C GLU A 188 -22.92 5.15 -15.76
N TRP A 189 -23.80 5.14 -14.76
CA TRP A 189 -23.43 4.97 -13.34
C TRP A 189 -22.61 3.71 -13.04
N GLU A 190 -22.80 2.65 -13.81
CA GLU A 190 -22.06 1.38 -13.68
C GLU A 190 -20.55 1.57 -13.85
N HIS A 191 -20.16 2.45 -14.77
CA HIS A 191 -18.76 2.69 -15.02
C HIS A 191 -18.11 3.60 -13.98
N VAL A 192 -18.89 4.51 -13.38
CA VAL A 192 -18.45 5.29 -12.22
C VAL A 192 -18.15 4.34 -11.06
N LEU A 193 -18.98 3.32 -10.85
CA LEU A 193 -18.72 2.27 -9.86
C LEU A 193 -17.49 1.43 -10.21
N ALA A 194 -17.30 1.07 -11.48
CA ALA A 194 -16.09 0.38 -11.92
C ALA A 194 -14.83 1.25 -11.69
N ALA A 195 -14.93 2.57 -11.88
CA ALA A 195 -13.83 3.51 -11.65
C ALA A 195 -13.36 3.52 -10.17
N PHE A 196 -14.29 3.38 -9.22
CA PHE A 196 -13.95 3.23 -7.80
C PHE A 196 -13.17 1.94 -7.49
N GLY A 197 -13.34 0.91 -8.30
CA GLY A 197 -12.64 -0.35 -8.14
C GLY A 197 -11.26 -0.42 -8.83
N LEU A 198 -10.91 0.58 -9.64
CA LEU A 198 -9.69 0.57 -10.46
C LEU A 198 -8.39 0.27 -9.72
N PRO A 199 -8.14 0.76 -8.49
CA PRO A 199 -6.89 0.45 -7.79
C PRO A 199 -6.62 -1.06 -7.67
N ALA A 200 -7.68 -1.86 -7.51
CA ALA A 200 -7.59 -3.31 -7.40
C ALA A 200 -7.81 -4.05 -8.74
N PHE A 201 -7.70 -3.36 -9.88
CA PHE A 201 -7.92 -3.93 -11.21
C PHE A 201 -7.03 -5.15 -11.47
N VAL A 202 -5.72 -5.04 -11.29
CA VAL A 202 -4.79 -6.17 -11.50
C VAL A 202 -5.06 -7.31 -10.51
N PRO A 203 -5.15 -7.06 -9.18
CA PRO A 203 -5.57 -8.09 -8.24
C PRO A 203 -6.87 -8.79 -8.62
N SER A 204 -7.87 -8.05 -9.12
CA SER A 204 -9.16 -8.61 -9.51
C SER A 204 -9.09 -9.50 -10.74
N ILE A 205 -8.27 -9.15 -11.75
CA ILE A 205 -8.09 -9.99 -12.93
C ILE A 205 -7.40 -11.30 -12.55
N LEU A 206 -6.36 -11.22 -11.73
CA LEU A 206 -5.65 -12.39 -11.22
C LEU A 206 -6.59 -13.26 -10.37
N ALA A 207 -7.28 -12.65 -9.41
CA ALA A 207 -8.24 -13.36 -8.55
C ALA A 207 -9.38 -13.98 -9.36
N GLY A 208 -9.98 -13.25 -10.30
CA GLY A 208 -11.04 -13.72 -11.17
C GLY A 208 -10.60 -14.94 -12.01
N ARG A 209 -9.40 -14.87 -12.59
CA ARG A 209 -8.84 -15.94 -13.40
C ARG A 209 -8.47 -17.18 -12.58
N PHE A 210 -7.87 -17.01 -11.39
CA PHE A 210 -7.37 -18.14 -10.60
C PHE A 210 -8.41 -18.76 -9.67
N LEU A 211 -9.33 -17.96 -9.12
CA LEU A 211 -10.27 -18.43 -8.09
C LEU A 211 -11.64 -18.81 -8.64
N PHE A 212 -12.08 -18.18 -9.73
CA PHE A 212 -13.50 -18.22 -10.10
C PHE A 212 -13.81 -18.58 -11.54
N ASP A 213 -12.79 -18.69 -12.42
CA ASP A 213 -12.98 -18.98 -13.85
C ASP A 213 -14.02 -18.06 -14.54
N PHE A 214 -14.17 -16.82 -14.04
CA PHE A 214 -15.22 -15.91 -14.50
C PHE A 214 -14.86 -15.24 -15.84
N ARG A 215 -15.87 -15.13 -16.72
CA ARG A 215 -15.86 -14.19 -17.86
C ARG A 215 -15.95 -12.76 -17.32
N GLY A 216 -15.20 -11.83 -17.93
CA GLY A 216 -14.84 -10.52 -17.36
C GLY A 216 -15.99 -9.56 -17.00
N GLU A 217 -17.19 -9.79 -17.52
CA GLU A 217 -18.31 -8.83 -17.45
C GLU A 217 -18.96 -8.73 -16.05
N ASP A 218 -18.93 -9.78 -15.24
CA ASP A 218 -19.60 -9.83 -13.92
C ASP A 218 -18.68 -9.46 -12.73
N ASN A 219 -17.48 -8.93 -12.98
CA ASN A 219 -16.43 -8.82 -11.95
C ASN A 219 -16.41 -7.49 -11.18
N VAL A 220 -17.38 -6.60 -11.39
CA VAL A 220 -17.43 -5.28 -10.71
C VAL A 220 -17.46 -5.44 -9.18
N TRP A 221 -18.20 -6.43 -8.65
CA TRP A 221 -18.26 -6.68 -7.21
C TRP A 221 -16.89 -7.12 -6.65
N LEU A 222 -16.15 -7.94 -7.39
CA LEU A 222 -14.85 -8.46 -6.98
C LEU A 222 -13.82 -7.34 -6.93
N LEU A 223 -13.87 -6.47 -7.95
CA LEU A 223 -13.07 -5.27 -8.06
C LEU A 223 -13.28 -4.35 -6.83
N LEU A 224 -14.53 -3.99 -6.53
CA LEU A 224 -14.89 -3.18 -5.37
C LEU A 224 -14.46 -3.81 -4.04
N THR A 225 -14.65 -5.12 -3.90
CA THR A 225 -14.30 -5.86 -2.67
C THR A 225 -12.79 -5.85 -2.44
N LEU A 226 -12.01 -6.11 -3.49
CA LEU A 226 -10.55 -6.09 -3.40
C LEU A 226 -10.02 -4.68 -3.13
N THR A 227 -10.60 -3.64 -3.72
CA THR A 227 -10.23 -2.26 -3.38
C THR A 227 -10.54 -1.93 -1.92
N GLY A 228 -11.67 -2.40 -1.40
CA GLY A 228 -12.02 -2.26 0.01
C GLY A 228 -11.01 -2.96 0.93
N VAL A 229 -10.59 -4.16 0.58
CA VAL A 229 -9.55 -4.92 1.31
C VAL A 229 -8.20 -4.21 1.24
N GLU A 230 -7.81 -3.71 0.07
CA GLU A 230 -6.54 -2.98 -0.13
C GLU A 230 -6.52 -1.68 0.68
N LEU A 231 -7.63 -0.94 0.70
CA LEU A 231 -7.79 0.23 1.56
C LEU A 231 -7.67 -0.16 3.03
N ALA A 232 -8.45 -1.14 3.49
CA ALA A 232 -8.41 -1.59 4.89
C ALA A 232 -7.00 -2.01 5.32
N PHE A 233 -6.27 -2.72 4.45
CA PHE A 233 -4.89 -3.09 4.69
C PHE A 233 -3.97 -1.86 4.73
N GLY A 234 -4.15 -0.89 3.83
CA GLY A 234 -3.42 0.37 3.86
C GLY A 234 -3.63 1.16 5.14
N LEU A 235 -4.86 1.17 5.67
CA LEU A 235 -5.16 1.80 6.96
C LEU A 235 -4.47 1.10 8.13
N TRP A 236 -4.51 -0.23 8.13
CA TRP A 236 -3.81 -1.04 9.12
C TRP A 236 -2.29 -0.81 9.08
N MET A 237 -1.72 -0.65 7.89
CA MET A 237 -0.31 -0.32 7.69
C MET A 237 0.05 1.11 8.09
N ILE A 238 -0.88 2.07 7.95
CA ILE A 238 -0.73 3.44 8.51
C ILE A 238 -0.61 3.37 10.03
N HIS A 239 -1.43 2.55 10.69
CA HIS A 239 -1.39 2.40 12.15
C HIS A 239 -0.12 1.70 12.64
N SER A 240 0.43 0.77 11.84
CA SER A 240 1.62 -0.01 12.18
C SER A 240 2.94 0.80 12.16
N GLY A 241 2.87 2.09 11.84
CA GLY A 241 3.98 3.04 11.91
C GLY A 241 4.46 3.53 10.54
N PRO A 242 5.09 4.72 10.49
CA PRO A 242 5.36 5.44 9.24
C PRO A 242 6.29 4.69 8.29
N ARG A 243 7.19 3.85 8.81
CA ARG A 243 8.08 3.03 7.99
C ARG A 243 7.29 2.08 7.10
N ARG A 244 6.37 1.31 7.68
CA ARG A 244 5.54 0.35 6.96
C ARG A 244 4.58 1.04 6.00
N THR A 245 4.09 2.22 6.38
CA THR A 245 3.22 3.05 5.55
C THR A 245 3.87 3.44 4.23
N THR A 246 5.11 3.94 4.25
CA THR A 246 5.81 4.37 3.03
C THR A 246 6.00 3.21 2.06
N VAL A 247 6.40 2.04 2.56
CA VAL A 247 6.58 0.82 1.76
C VAL A 247 5.28 0.42 1.09
N TRP A 248 4.21 0.41 1.87
CA TRP A 248 2.89 0.07 1.38
C TRP A 248 2.43 1.04 0.30
N MET A 249 2.60 2.34 0.49
CA MET A 249 2.23 3.34 -0.52
C MET A 249 3.00 3.16 -1.82
N ILE A 250 4.30 2.86 -1.75
CA ILE A 250 5.11 2.59 -2.95
C ILE A 250 4.60 1.33 -3.66
N LEU A 251 4.29 0.26 -2.93
CA LEU A 251 3.73 -0.96 -3.53
C LEU A 251 2.37 -0.70 -4.19
N VAL A 252 1.46 -0.02 -3.50
CA VAL A 252 0.12 0.30 -4.01
C VAL A 252 0.21 1.16 -5.26
N LEU A 253 1.12 2.13 -5.26
CA LEU A 253 1.42 2.94 -6.43
C LEU A 253 1.88 2.09 -7.61
N PHE A 254 2.81 1.16 -7.40
CA PHE A 254 3.28 0.27 -8.46
C PHE A 254 2.17 -0.60 -9.04
N ILE A 255 1.34 -1.20 -8.18
CA ILE A 255 0.19 -2.01 -8.61
C ILE A 255 -0.77 -1.15 -9.42
N SER A 256 -1.04 0.07 -8.97
CA SER A 256 -1.94 1.02 -9.65
C SER A 256 -1.39 1.51 -10.99
N LEU A 257 -0.07 1.74 -11.09
CA LEU A 257 0.59 2.09 -12.36
C LEU A 257 0.52 0.96 -13.37
N ILE A 258 0.78 -0.27 -12.92
CA ILE A 258 0.67 -1.47 -13.77
C ILE A 258 -0.78 -1.64 -14.23
N GLY A 259 -1.75 -1.53 -13.32
CA GLY A 259 -3.17 -1.65 -13.64
C GLY A 259 -3.67 -0.58 -14.59
N SER A 260 -3.21 0.67 -14.42
CA SER A 260 -3.49 1.75 -15.35
C SER A 260 -2.94 1.50 -16.75
N GLY A 261 -1.72 0.97 -16.84
CA GLY A 261 -1.13 0.54 -18.11
C GLY A 261 -1.91 -0.58 -18.80
N PHE A 262 -2.35 -1.59 -18.04
CA PHE A 262 -3.20 -2.66 -18.56
C PHE A 262 -4.56 -2.15 -19.02
N LEU A 263 -5.18 -1.26 -18.26
CA LEU A 263 -6.46 -0.66 -18.63
C LEU A 263 -6.33 0.16 -19.91
N ASN A 264 -5.26 0.96 -20.06
CA ASN A 264 -5.02 1.71 -21.28
C ASN A 264 -4.85 0.79 -22.50
N ALA A 265 -4.09 -0.29 -22.34
CA ALA A 265 -3.94 -1.30 -23.37
C ALA A 265 -5.29 -1.98 -23.70
N ALA A 266 -6.12 -2.27 -22.70
CA ALA A 266 -7.41 -2.92 -22.88
C ALA A 266 -8.43 -2.05 -23.61
N ILE A 267 -8.52 -0.74 -23.31
CA ILE A 267 -9.43 0.19 -23.98
C ILE A 267 -9.05 0.39 -25.45
N ARG A 268 -7.76 0.25 -25.78
CA ARG A 268 -7.28 0.37 -27.16
C ARG A 268 -7.50 -0.87 -28.00
N ILE A 269 -7.92 -2.02 -27.45
CA ILE A 269 -8.20 -3.25 -28.21
C ILE A 269 -9.65 -3.25 -28.68
#